data_AF-A0A0B4GQL0-F1
#
_entry.id   AF-A0A0B4GQL0-F1
#
_cell.length_a   1.000
_cell.length_b   1.000
_cell.length_c   1.000
_cell.angle_alpha   90.00
_cell.angle_beta   90.00
_cell.angle_gamma   90.00
#
_symmetry.space_group_name_H-M   'P 1'
#
loop_
_entity.id
_entity.type
_entity.pdbx_description
1 polymer ?
#
loop_
_entity_poly.entity_id
_entity_poly.type
_entity_poly.pdbx_seq_one_letter_code
_entity_poly.pdbx_strand_id
1 'polypeptide(L)'
;MSTDHPVWFIAAGFSTYAMTKACASSLAESLRDELAPFRIRATTVEPGYFRTSFLNAGVMVNAQNRIEVYDDEATPTGQLRKKLLVVDNNQPGDVVKGCKVLVDVLTGTGLAHGKDLPVRVVLGPDCERVIRDKCSQSLGILDEWKDAIRSTDHDPS
;
A
#
# COMPACT_ATOMS: atom_id res chain seq x y z
N MET A 1 0.57 5.66 14.68
CA MET A 1 1.00 6.06 13.32
C MET A 1 0.53 4.97 12.37
N SER A 2 -0.69 5.06 11.79
CA SER A 2 -1.12 4.39 10.54
C SER A 2 -2.64 4.51 10.36
N THR A 3 -3.11 5.39 9.47
CA THR A 3 -4.14 4.93 8.53
C THR A 3 -3.40 4.88 7.20
N ASP A 4 -2.75 3.74 6.95
CA ASP A 4 -2.06 3.60 5.69
C ASP A 4 -3.07 3.16 4.65
N HIS A 5 -3.10 3.87 3.53
CA HIS A 5 -3.68 3.27 2.34
C HIS A 5 -2.71 2.17 1.91
N PRO A 6 -3.19 1.03 1.41
CA PRO A 6 -2.31 0.03 0.82
C PRO A 6 -1.38 0.74 -0.16
N VAL A 7 -0.08 0.42 -0.11
CA VAL A 7 0.95 0.88 -1.06
C VAL A 7 0.50 0.77 -2.52
N TRP A 8 -0.42 -0.16 -2.76
CA TRP A 8 -0.97 -0.54 -4.04
C TRP A 8 -2.19 0.29 -4.48
N PHE A 9 -2.77 1.12 -3.60
CA PHE A 9 -3.85 2.06 -3.95
C PHE A 9 -3.27 3.39 -4.40
N ILE A 10 -3.30 3.63 -5.70
CA ILE A 10 -2.89 4.90 -6.30
C ILE A 10 -4.16 5.58 -6.81
N ALA A 11 -4.61 6.62 -6.11
CA ALA A 11 -5.79 7.40 -6.49
C ALA A 11 -5.46 8.89 -6.64
N ALA A 12 -6.31 9.61 -7.37
CA ALA A 12 -6.18 11.05 -7.58
C ALA A 12 -6.16 11.80 -6.24
N GLY A 13 -5.09 12.56 -5.97
CA GLY A 13 -4.87 13.25 -4.69
C GLY A 13 -4.00 12.49 -3.69
N PHE A 14 -3.59 11.25 -3.98
CA PHE A 14 -2.73 10.42 -3.10
C PHE A 14 -1.36 10.10 -3.69
N SER A 15 -1.00 10.66 -4.84
CA SER A 15 0.23 10.29 -5.57
C SER A 15 1.49 10.41 -4.72
N THR A 16 1.67 11.51 -3.97
CA THR A 16 2.85 11.73 -3.11
C THR A 16 2.89 10.73 -1.96
N TYR A 17 1.75 10.50 -1.31
CA TYR A 17 1.62 9.49 -0.26
C TYR A 17 1.95 8.08 -0.80
N ALA A 18 1.30 7.67 -1.90
CA ALA A 18 1.48 6.35 -2.50
C ALA A 18 2.92 6.15 -2.99
N MET A 19 3.53 7.16 -3.62
CA MET A 19 4.93 7.12 -4.04
C MET A 19 5.87 6.86 -2.85
N THR A 20 5.77 7.64 -1.77
CA THR A 20 6.66 7.47 -0.61
C THR A 20 6.50 6.10 0.05
N LYS A 21 5.26 5.59 0.13
CA LYS A 21 4.99 4.25 0.67
C LYS A 21 5.48 3.13 -0.24
N ALA A 22 5.34 3.27 -1.56
CA ALA A 22 5.91 2.34 -2.53
C ALA A 22 7.44 2.29 -2.46
N CYS A 23 8.10 3.44 -2.27
CA CYS A 23 9.54 3.49 -2.04
C CYS A 23 9.93 2.72 -0.77
N ALA A 24 9.18 2.85 0.32
CA ALA A 24 9.47 2.12 1.56
C ALA A 24 9.33 0.59 1.38
N SER A 25 8.30 0.12 0.66
CA SER A 25 8.15 -1.31 0.35
C SER A 25 9.28 -1.83 -0.55
N SER A 26 9.65 -1.06 -1.57
CA SER A 26 10.75 -1.42 -2.49
C SER A 26 12.09 -1.45 -1.76
N LEU A 27 12.32 -0.50 -0.85
CA LEU A 27 13.52 -0.47 -0.01
C LEU A 27 13.65 -1.73 0.84
N ALA A 28 12.56 -2.21 1.46
CA ALA A 28 12.61 -3.44 2.25
C ALA A 28 12.87 -4.69 1.40
N GLU A 29 12.43 -4.71 0.14
CA GLU A 29 12.76 -5.81 -0.79
C GLU A 29 14.25 -5.86 -1.08
N SER A 30 14.87 -4.74 -1.46
CA SER A 30 16.32 -4.68 -1.68
C SER A 30 17.10 -5.01 -0.41
N LEU A 31 16.72 -4.40 0.73
CA LEU A 31 17.38 -4.65 2.01
C LEU A 31 17.25 -6.10 2.47
N ARG A 32 16.19 -6.82 2.09
CA ARG A 32 16.05 -8.23 2.43
C ARG A 32 17.25 -9.03 1.92
N ASP A 33 17.56 -8.85 0.65
CA ASP A 33 18.59 -9.64 -0.02
C ASP A 33 19.99 -9.18 0.40
N GLU A 34 20.20 -7.87 0.49
CA GLU A 34 21.47 -7.28 0.94
C GLU A 34 21.84 -7.70 2.38
N LEU A 35 20.84 -7.84 3.26
CA LEU A 35 21.05 -8.13 4.67
C LEU A 35 21.04 -9.62 5.02
N ALA A 36 20.64 -10.48 4.07
CA ALA A 36 20.53 -11.92 4.28
C ALA A 36 21.84 -12.59 4.78
N PRO A 37 23.04 -12.25 4.26
CA PRO A 37 24.31 -12.82 4.75
C PRO A 37 24.60 -12.53 6.22
N PHE A 38 24.03 -11.46 6.77
CA PHE A 38 24.18 -11.03 8.17
C PHE A 38 23.09 -11.57 9.10
N ARG A 39 22.18 -12.40 8.58
CA ARG A 39 21.03 -12.96 9.31
C ARG A 39 20.09 -11.87 9.85
N ILE A 40 20.01 -10.73 9.17
CA ILE A 40 19.07 -9.64 9.46
C ILE A 40 17.92 -9.73 8.46
N ARG A 41 16.68 -9.67 8.96
CA ARG A 41 15.46 -9.74 8.13
C ARG A 41 14.86 -8.34 7.98
N ALA A 42 14.71 -7.86 6.75
CA ALA A 42 13.95 -6.66 6.44
C ALA A 42 12.50 -7.02 6.09
N THR A 43 11.53 -6.23 6.57
CA THR A 43 10.11 -6.37 6.21
C THR A 43 9.41 -5.03 6.32
N THR A 44 8.40 -4.81 5.47
CA THR A 44 7.48 -3.68 5.54
C THR A 44 6.12 -4.16 6.03
N VAL A 45 5.41 -3.31 6.77
CA VAL A 45 4.02 -3.54 7.17
C VAL A 45 3.13 -2.67 6.28
N GLU A 46 2.15 -3.30 5.63
CA GLU A 46 1.21 -2.66 4.71
C GLU A 46 -0.23 -2.82 5.25
N PRO A 47 -0.64 -1.98 6.22
CA PRO A 47 -2.01 -2.01 6.71
C PRO A 47 -2.97 -1.31 5.74
N GLY A 48 -4.23 -1.72 5.76
CA GLY A 48 -5.35 -0.96 5.22
C GLY A 48 -5.83 0.13 6.20
N TYR A 49 -7.12 0.46 6.14
CA TYR A 49 -7.70 1.44 7.05
C TYR A 49 -7.84 0.88 8.46
N PHE A 50 -6.97 1.31 9.38
CA PHE A 50 -7.08 1.06 10.81
C PHE A 50 -7.59 2.29 11.56
N ARG A 51 -8.42 2.11 12.57
CA ARG A 51 -8.95 3.22 13.37
C ARG A 51 -7.85 3.81 14.24
N THR A 52 -7.23 4.88 13.75
CA THR A 52 -6.24 5.71 14.46
C THR A 52 -6.59 7.18 14.33
N SER A 53 -5.92 8.04 15.09
CA SER A 53 -6.12 9.49 15.02
C SER A 53 -5.64 10.16 13.73
N PHE A 54 -5.15 9.40 12.74
CA PHE A 54 -4.51 9.98 11.55
C PHE A 54 -5.50 10.69 10.61
N LEU A 55 -6.70 10.11 10.39
CA LEU A 55 -7.73 10.78 9.58
C LEU A 55 -8.44 11.90 10.35
N ASN A 56 -8.18 12.06 11.64
CA ASN A 56 -8.78 13.13 12.44
C ASN A 56 -8.41 14.49 11.84
N ALA A 57 -9.37 15.41 11.91
CA ALA A 57 -9.16 16.80 11.52
C ALA A 57 -7.92 17.39 12.20
N GLY A 58 -7.01 17.95 11.39
CA GLY A 58 -5.77 18.58 11.85
C GLY A 58 -4.53 17.66 11.89
N VAL A 59 -4.70 16.33 11.75
CA VAL A 59 -3.56 15.40 11.65
C VAL A 59 -3.18 15.13 10.20
N MET A 60 -4.18 15.01 9.32
CA MET A 60 -3.95 14.90 7.88
C MET A 60 -3.53 16.25 7.29
N VAL A 61 -2.31 16.30 6.75
CA VAL A 61 -1.81 17.48 6.03
C VAL A 61 -2.47 17.54 4.66
N ASN A 62 -3.18 18.64 4.41
CA ASN A 62 -3.83 18.92 3.14
C ASN A 62 -3.03 19.97 2.37
N ALA A 63 -3.13 19.95 1.03
CA ALA A 63 -2.57 21.02 0.20
C ALA A 63 -3.20 22.37 0.61
N GLN A 64 -2.33 23.33 0.96
CA GLN A 64 -2.74 24.67 1.39
C GLN A 64 -3.31 25.49 0.24
N ASN A 65 -2.70 25.39 -0.94
CA ASN A 65 -3.16 26.05 -2.15
C ASN A 65 -3.96 25.06 -2.99
N ARG A 66 -5.22 25.42 -3.27
CA ARG A 66 -6.13 24.66 -4.12
C ARG A 66 -6.48 25.50 -5.34
N ILE A 67 -6.52 24.85 -6.50
CA ILE A 67 -6.95 25.46 -7.75
C ILE A 67 -8.35 24.95 -8.03
N GLU A 68 -9.27 25.85 -8.39
CA GLU A 68 -10.70 25.58 -8.57
C GLU A 68 -10.99 24.41 -9.50
N VAL A 69 -10.18 24.23 -10.56
CA VAL A 69 -10.30 23.12 -11.52
C VAL A 69 -10.15 21.72 -10.90
N TYR A 70 -9.56 21.61 -9.71
CA TYR A 70 -9.48 20.36 -8.94
C TYR A 70 -10.40 20.36 -7.71
N ASP A 71 -11.13 21.45 -7.49
CA ASP A 71 -11.96 21.64 -6.31
C ASP A 71 -13.39 21.12 -6.50
N ASP A 72 -13.91 21.13 -7.73
CA ASP A 72 -15.28 20.69 -8.01
C ASP A 72 -15.51 19.19 -7.74
N GLU A 73 -16.76 18.86 -7.41
CA GLU A 73 -17.21 17.51 -7.06
C GLU A 73 -17.22 16.54 -8.26
N ALA A 74 -17.02 17.06 -9.48
CA ALA A 74 -16.92 16.25 -10.68
C ALA A 74 -15.52 15.67 -10.87
N THR A 75 -14.51 16.16 -10.15
CA THR A 75 -13.14 15.62 -10.24
C THR A 75 -12.91 14.41 -9.31
N PRO A 76 -12.10 13.41 -9.75
CA PRO A 76 -11.69 12.30 -8.88
C PRO A 76 -10.98 12.76 -7.59
N THR A 77 -10.22 13.87 -7.65
CA THR A 77 -9.55 14.47 -6.49
C THR A 77 -10.56 15.02 -5.47
N GLY A 78 -11.61 15.70 -5.93
CA GLY A 78 -12.71 16.18 -5.06
C GLY A 78 -13.49 15.04 -4.42
N GLN A 79 -13.82 14.02 -5.19
CA GLN A 79 -14.53 12.83 -4.71
C GLN A 79 -13.73 12.09 -3.62
N LEU A 80 -12.42 11.92 -3.80
CA LEU A 80 -11.59 11.26 -2.80
C LEU A 80 -11.50 12.04 -1.50
N ARG A 81 -11.37 13.37 -1.55
CA ARG A 81 -11.37 14.24 -0.37
C ARG A 81 -12.64 14.05 0.46
N LYS A 82 -13.82 14.02 -0.18
CA LYS A 82 -15.10 13.73 0.50
C LYS A 82 -15.11 12.32 1.10
N LYS A 83 -14.64 11.33 0.36
CA LYS A 83 -14.59 9.95 0.84
C LYS A 83 -13.77 9.81 2.12
N LEU A 84 -12.63 10.52 2.24
CA LEU A 84 -11.82 10.48 3.46
C LEU A 84 -12.56 11.00 4.70
N LEU A 85 -13.39 12.04 4.55
CA LEU A 85 -14.22 12.56 5.64
C LEU A 85 -15.22 11.51 6.15
N VAL A 86 -15.75 10.68 5.23
CA VAL A 86 -16.67 9.58 5.59
C VAL A 86 -15.94 8.40 6.23
N VAL A 87 -14.70 8.13 5.81
CA VAL A 87 -13.88 7.04 6.33
C VAL A 87 -13.33 7.36 7.72
N ASP A 88 -13.18 8.63 8.08
CA ASP A 88 -12.76 9.03 9.42
C ASP A 88 -13.69 8.44 10.49
N ASN A 89 -13.09 7.89 11.55
CA ASN A 89 -13.72 7.05 12.60
C ASN A 89 -14.46 5.77 12.16
N ASN A 90 -14.71 5.58 10.85
CA ASN A 90 -15.37 4.41 10.27
C ASN A 90 -14.38 3.38 9.69
N GLN A 91 -13.09 3.49 10.03
CA GLN A 91 -12.08 2.55 9.57
C GLN A 91 -12.37 1.14 10.11
N PRO A 92 -12.32 0.09 9.26
CA PRO A 92 -12.66 -1.29 9.65
C PRO A 92 -11.58 -1.95 10.52
N GLY A 93 -10.31 -1.55 10.38
CA GLY A 93 -9.19 -2.16 11.07
C GLY A 93 -9.13 -1.80 12.56
N ASP A 94 -8.88 -2.82 13.38
CA ASP A 94 -8.68 -2.71 14.83
C ASP A 94 -7.18 -2.75 15.14
N VAL A 95 -6.66 -1.66 15.71
CA VAL A 95 -5.22 -1.50 15.98
C VAL A 95 -4.69 -2.58 16.94
N VAL A 96 -5.47 -2.96 17.95
CA VAL A 96 -5.04 -3.97 18.94
C VAL A 96 -4.92 -5.33 18.25
N LYS A 97 -5.88 -5.68 17.40
CA LYS A 97 -5.81 -6.92 16.61
C LYS A 97 -4.66 -6.89 15.61
N GLY A 98 -4.47 -5.78 14.90
CA GLY A 98 -3.36 -5.60 13.96
C GLY A 98 -1.99 -5.78 14.62
N CYS A 99 -1.78 -5.14 15.78
CA CYS A 99 -0.55 -5.30 16.55
C CYS A 99 -0.34 -6.75 17.03
N LYS A 100 -1.39 -7.45 17.45
CA LYS A 100 -1.27 -8.86 17.84
C LYS A 100 -0.81 -9.74 16.67
N VAL A 101 -1.39 -9.55 15.49
CA VAL A 101 -0.97 -10.27 14.27
C VAL A 101 0.48 -9.92 13.92
N LEU A 102 0.87 -8.66 14.05
CA LEU A 102 2.24 -8.23 13.77
C LEU A 102 3.26 -8.89 14.73
N VAL A 103 2.93 -9.00 16.01
CA VAL A 103 3.77 -9.73 16.98
C VAL A 103 3.93 -11.18 16.53
N ASP A 104 2.83 -11.90 16.28
CA ASP A 104 2.85 -13.27 15.79
C ASP A 104 3.75 -13.44 14.56
N VAL A 105 3.62 -12.56 13.57
CA VAL A 105 4.41 -12.56 12.33
C VAL A 105 5.90 -12.34 12.58
N LEU A 106 6.27 -11.39 13.44
CA LEU A 106 7.67 -11.06 13.68
C LEU A 106 8.39 -12.13 14.52
N THR A 107 7.67 -12.76 15.47
CA THR A 107 8.19 -13.82 16.34
C THR A 107 8.06 -15.22 15.74
N GLY A 108 7.32 -15.39 14.65
CA GLY A 108 7.05 -16.71 14.06
C GLY A 108 6.15 -17.58 14.95
N THR A 109 5.29 -16.96 15.75
CA THR A 109 4.37 -17.64 16.68
C THR A 109 2.93 -17.47 16.25
N GLY A 110 1.99 -18.11 16.96
CA GLY A 110 0.55 -17.92 16.75
C GLY A 110 0.15 -18.18 15.30
N LEU A 111 -0.45 -17.17 14.65
CA LEU A 111 -0.89 -17.26 13.25
C LEU A 111 0.25 -17.45 12.24
N ALA A 112 1.50 -17.15 12.62
CA ALA A 112 2.67 -17.27 11.76
C ALA A 112 3.50 -18.53 12.03
N HIS A 113 3.06 -19.42 12.93
CA HIS A 113 3.79 -20.66 13.22
C HIS A 113 4.01 -21.50 11.95
N GLY A 114 5.27 -21.86 11.69
CA GLY A 114 5.68 -22.67 10.53
C GLY A 114 5.71 -21.91 9.20
N LYS A 115 5.65 -20.58 9.21
CA LYS A 115 5.72 -19.74 8.01
C LYS A 115 6.97 -18.87 8.03
N ASP A 116 7.54 -18.61 6.85
CA ASP A 116 8.59 -17.62 6.71
C ASP A 116 8.04 -16.19 6.83
N LEU A 117 8.88 -15.26 7.30
CA LEU A 117 8.54 -13.85 7.38
C LEU A 117 8.41 -13.25 5.96
N PRO A 118 7.21 -12.83 5.52
CA PRO A 118 7.04 -12.19 4.21
C PRO A 118 7.76 -10.83 4.15
N VAL A 119 8.00 -10.29 2.93
CA VAL A 119 8.64 -8.95 2.77
C VAL A 119 7.66 -7.87 3.11
N ARG A 120 6.40 -8.18 2.86
CA ARG A 120 5.26 -7.28 2.99
C ARG A 120 4.26 -7.99 3.87
N VAL A 121 4.11 -7.50 5.10
CA VAL A 121 3.08 -7.96 6.04
C VAL A 121 1.82 -7.16 5.75
N VAL A 122 0.90 -7.77 5.00
CA VAL A 122 -0.37 -7.15 4.61
C VAL A 122 -1.41 -7.35 5.71
N LEU A 123 -2.09 -6.28 6.13
CA LEU A 123 -3.13 -6.33 7.16
C LEU A 123 -4.43 -5.68 6.68
N GLY A 124 -5.53 -6.43 6.71
CA GLY A 124 -6.88 -5.95 6.41
C GLY A 124 -7.42 -6.41 5.05
N PRO A 125 -8.73 -6.76 4.96
CA PRO A 125 -9.34 -7.29 3.72
C PRO A 125 -9.51 -6.21 2.63
N ASP A 126 -9.56 -4.94 3.02
CA ASP A 126 -9.52 -3.80 2.11
C ASP A 126 -8.16 -3.68 1.42
N CYS A 127 -7.08 -3.83 2.19
CA CYS A 127 -5.71 -3.87 1.68
C CYS A 127 -5.53 -5.07 0.73
N GLU A 128 -5.94 -6.27 1.16
CA GLU A 128 -5.89 -7.48 0.32
C GLU A 128 -6.58 -7.28 -1.04
N ARG A 129 -7.81 -6.78 -1.04
CA ARG A 129 -8.58 -6.56 -2.27
C ARG A 129 -7.86 -5.63 -3.23
N VAL A 130 -7.37 -4.48 -2.75
CA VAL A 130 -6.63 -3.52 -3.60
C VAL A 130 -5.40 -4.18 -4.22
N ILE A 131 -4.65 -4.96 -3.45
CA ILE A 131 -3.44 -5.63 -3.95
C ILE A 131 -3.81 -6.61 -5.06
N ARG A 132 -4.83 -7.45 -4.83
CA ARG A 132 -5.30 -8.41 -5.83
C ARG A 132 -5.78 -7.74 -7.11
N ASP A 133 -6.55 -6.66 -6.98
CA ASP A 133 -7.04 -5.89 -8.12
C ASP A 133 -5.87 -5.30 -8.91
N LYS A 134 -4.88 -4.72 -8.22
CA LYS A 134 -3.70 -4.12 -8.86
C LYS A 134 -2.84 -5.17 -9.57
N CYS A 135 -2.59 -6.31 -8.94
CA CYS A 135 -1.88 -7.42 -9.57
C CYS A 135 -2.61 -7.91 -10.82
N SER A 136 -3.93 -8.06 -10.74
CA SER A 136 -4.76 -8.51 -11.88
C SER A 136 -4.71 -7.51 -13.03
N GLN A 137 -4.80 -6.20 -12.74
CA GLN A 137 -4.66 -5.15 -13.75
C GLN A 137 -3.27 -5.17 -14.40
N SER A 138 -2.21 -5.28 -13.61
CA SER A 138 -0.83 -5.34 -14.13
C SER A 138 -0.64 -6.55 -15.04
N LEU A 139 -1.15 -7.73 -14.65
CA LEU A 139 -1.11 -8.92 -15.50
C LEU A 139 -1.88 -8.70 -16.80
N GLY A 140 -3.08 -8.08 -16.74
CA GLY A 140 -3.86 -7.74 -17.93
C GLY A 140 -3.11 -6.85 -18.92
N ILE A 141 -2.37 -5.83 -18.43
CA ILE A 141 -1.54 -4.98 -19.29
C ILE A 141 -0.43 -5.80 -19.95
N LEU A 142 0.25 -6.68 -19.21
CA LEU A 142 1.29 -7.53 -19.76
C LEU A 142 0.76 -8.47 -20.85
N ASP A 143 -0.43 -9.04 -20.63
CA ASP A 143 -1.07 -9.94 -21.58
C ASP A 143 -1.52 -9.21 -22.86
N GLU A 144 -2.12 -8.03 -22.72
CA GLU A 144 -2.58 -7.20 -23.84
C GLU A 144 -1.41 -6.70 -24.70
N TRP A 145 -0.30 -6.29 -24.06
CA TRP A 145 0.84 -5.68 -24.75
C TRP A 145 1.99 -6.66 -25.02
N LYS A 146 1.80 -7.96 -24.80
CA LYS A 146 2.87 -8.98 -24.85
C LYS A 146 3.68 -8.97 -26.16
N ASP A 147 3.02 -8.74 -27.29
CA ASP A 147 3.67 -8.79 -28.61
C ASP A 147 4.59 -7.57 -28.79
N ALA A 148 4.12 -6.39 -28.38
CA ALA A 148 4.94 -5.18 -28.37
C ALA A 148 6.12 -5.31 -27.41
N ILE A 149 5.87 -5.80 -26.18
CA ILE A 149 6.90 -6.01 -25.15
C ILE A 149 8.02 -6.95 -25.64
N ARG A 150 7.67 -8.02 -26.37
CA ARG A 150 8.63 -9.02 -26.88
C ARG A 150 9.29 -8.64 -28.20
N SER A 151 8.74 -7.66 -28.92
CA SER A 151 9.25 -7.23 -30.23
C SER A 151 10.57 -6.45 -30.17
N THR A 152 11.05 -6.11 -28.97
CA THR A 152 12.25 -5.29 -28.77
C THR A 152 13.50 -6.09 -28.40
N ASP A 153 13.41 -7.42 -28.39
CA ASP A 153 14.59 -8.27 -28.21
C ASP A 153 15.54 -8.12 -29.41
N HIS A 154 16.84 -8.32 -29.18
CA HIS A 154 17.80 -8.40 -30.27
C HIS A 154 17.50 -9.61 -31.16
N ASP A 155 17.57 -9.43 -32.48
CA ASP A 155 17.51 -10.54 -33.42
C ASP A 155 18.64 -11.54 -33.13
N PRO A 156 18.38 -12.86 -33.25
CA PRO A 156 19.43 -13.87 -33.09
C PRO A 156 20.56 -13.62 -34.09
N SER A 157 21.81 -13.59 -33.59
CA SER A 157 23.03 -13.48 -34.39
C SER A 157 23.31 -14.71 -35.24
#